data_AF-A0A286CBI4-F1
#
_entry.id   AF-A0A286CBI4-F1
#
_cell.length_a   1.000
_cell.length_b   1.000
_cell.length_c   1.000
_cell.angle_alpha   90.00
_cell.angle_beta   90.00
_cell.angle_gamma   90.00
#
_symmetry.space_group_name_H-M   'P 1'
#
loop_
_entity.id
_entity.type
_entity.pdbx_description
1 polymer ?
#
loop_
_entity_poly.entity_id
_entity_poly.type
_entity_poly.pdbx_seq_one_letter_code
_entity_poly.pdbx_strand_id
1 'polypeptide(L)'
;MSEETVDRQVTRPAPRFDPARGAVGFPDPADQVRLRRGVAAAFTARGVERARERSRRMLAELVDEMLQDGPPADLCEAVLGPFSVAVVCELMGVPAADRQGMHTWTRQILSSSPGAEAGEKATREMGAYFSDLIGLREGGTGEDVASLLGAAVGREEVTLDEAAGLAVLLQIAGETVGDTCGQMFYVLLTRPGLAEWLRTEPEIRPRAVDELLRPLPHRDPVGLSEIAGENSMPVRMEAELLVDALLDGVPGLRLAVPAEDVRFRRGSPIRGPEALPVTW
;
A
#
# COMPACT_ATOMS: atom_id res chain seq x y z
N MET A 1 -21.15 16.86 -18.27
CA MET A 1 -20.16 15.78 -18.45
C MET A 1 -19.95 15.64 -19.94
N SER A 2 -18.81 16.06 -20.45
CA SER A 2 -18.48 15.91 -21.87
C SER A 2 -18.15 14.45 -22.15
N GLU A 3 -18.80 13.86 -23.14
CA GLU A 3 -18.65 12.45 -23.58
C GLU A 3 -17.23 12.06 -24.02
N GLU A 4 -16.31 13.01 -24.11
CA GLU A 4 -15.01 12.84 -24.77
C GLU A 4 -13.95 12.11 -23.91
N THR A 5 -14.09 12.05 -22.58
CA THR A 5 -13.14 11.33 -21.72
C THR A 5 -13.42 9.82 -21.62
N VAL A 6 -14.61 9.37 -22.04
CA VAL A 6 -15.06 7.96 -21.91
C VAL A 6 -14.55 7.07 -23.04
N ASP A 7 -14.29 7.62 -24.22
CA ASP A 7 -14.01 6.84 -25.45
C ASP A 7 -12.53 6.62 -25.76
N ARG A 8 -11.63 7.00 -24.84
CA ARG A 8 -10.21 6.75 -25.03
C ARG A 8 -9.91 5.28 -24.71
N GLN A 9 -9.82 4.44 -25.74
CA GLN A 9 -9.36 3.06 -25.62
C GLN A 9 -7.83 3.04 -25.34
N VAL A 10 -7.47 3.32 -24.08
CA VAL A 10 -6.07 3.37 -23.58
C VAL A 10 -5.52 1.97 -23.26
N THR A 11 -6.36 0.93 -23.28
CA THR A 11 -6.01 -0.39 -22.76
C THR A 11 -5.50 -1.34 -23.83
N ARG A 12 -4.21 -1.72 -23.74
CA ARG A 12 -3.82 -3.10 -24.04
C ARG A 12 -3.87 -3.90 -22.73
N PRO A 13 -4.29 -5.18 -22.75
CA PRO A 13 -4.12 -6.06 -21.60
C PRO A 13 -2.64 -6.08 -21.22
N ALA A 14 -2.30 -5.67 -20.00
CA ALA A 14 -0.98 -5.95 -19.45
C ALA A 14 -0.80 -7.48 -19.41
N PRO A 15 0.40 -8.01 -19.76
CA PRO A 15 0.68 -9.43 -19.67
C PRO A 15 0.38 -9.91 -18.24
N ARG A 16 -0.16 -11.13 -18.12
CA ARG A 16 -0.29 -11.82 -16.84
C ARG A 16 1.07 -11.73 -16.13
N PHE A 17 1.07 -11.26 -14.89
CA PHE A 17 2.19 -11.50 -13.99
C PHE A 17 2.25 -13.01 -13.81
N ASP A 18 3.16 -13.64 -14.54
CA ASP A 18 3.54 -15.03 -14.35
C ASP A 18 4.70 -15.00 -13.36
N PRO A 19 4.51 -15.42 -12.09
CA PRO A 19 5.62 -15.59 -11.16
C PRO A 19 6.50 -16.74 -11.64
N ALA A 20 7.27 -16.50 -12.70
CA ALA A 20 8.19 -17.46 -13.27
C ALA A 20 9.44 -17.56 -12.39
N ARG A 21 9.66 -18.78 -11.87
CA ARG A 21 10.93 -19.34 -11.36
C ARG A 21 11.75 -18.42 -10.45
N GLY A 22 11.39 -18.43 -9.17
CA GLY A 22 12.14 -17.78 -8.08
C GLY A 22 11.33 -16.71 -7.35
N ALA A 23 10.20 -16.31 -7.92
CA ALA A 23 9.23 -15.45 -7.26
C ALA A 23 8.45 -16.25 -6.21
N VAL A 24 8.28 -15.64 -5.03
CA VAL A 24 7.31 -16.11 -4.04
C VAL A 24 5.93 -16.02 -4.67
N GLY A 25 5.46 -17.14 -5.20
CA GLY A 25 4.10 -17.33 -5.67
C GLY A 25 3.81 -18.79 -5.44
N PHE A 26 2.95 -19.09 -4.46
CA PHE A 26 2.67 -20.48 -4.11
C PHE A 26 1.85 -21.10 -5.25
N PRO A 27 2.38 -22.12 -5.96
CA PRO A 27 1.73 -22.66 -7.15
C PRO A 27 0.42 -23.39 -6.84
N ASP A 28 0.24 -23.87 -5.61
CA ASP A 28 -0.96 -24.59 -5.18
C ASP A 28 -1.92 -23.68 -4.36
N PRO A 29 -3.19 -23.54 -4.77
CA PRO A 29 -4.23 -22.87 -4.01
C PRO A 29 -4.39 -23.38 -2.55
N ALA A 30 -4.14 -24.66 -2.28
CA ALA A 30 -4.24 -25.21 -0.93
C ALA A 30 -3.13 -24.68 -0.01
N ASP A 31 -1.91 -24.55 -0.52
CA ASP A 31 -0.78 -23.96 0.21
C ASP A 31 -1.02 -22.48 0.49
N GLN A 32 -1.58 -21.74 -0.49
CA GLN A 32 -1.99 -20.36 -0.29
C GLN A 32 -2.98 -20.24 0.88
N VAL A 33 -4.04 -21.06 0.93
CA VAL A 33 -5.03 -21.00 2.01
C VAL A 33 -4.41 -21.32 3.38
N ARG A 34 -3.50 -22.30 3.47
CA ARG A 34 -2.78 -22.64 4.70
C ARG A 34 -1.97 -21.44 5.21
N LEU A 35 -1.14 -20.88 4.36
CA LEU A 35 -0.24 -19.77 4.67
C LEU A 35 -1.01 -18.50 5.06
N ARG A 36 -2.08 -18.21 4.32
CA ARG A 36 -2.99 -17.07 4.58
C ARG A 36 -3.62 -17.14 5.96
N ARG A 37 -4.02 -18.33 6.41
CA ARG A 37 -4.65 -18.52 7.73
C ARG A 37 -3.70 -18.16 8.87
N GLY A 38 -2.40 -18.40 8.71
CA GLY A 38 -1.38 -18.12 9.74
C GLY A 38 -1.21 -16.62 10.03
N VAL A 39 -1.46 -15.76 9.04
CA VAL A 39 -1.24 -14.30 9.15
C VAL A 39 -2.53 -13.47 9.25
N ALA A 40 -3.69 -14.08 9.00
CA ALA A 40 -4.98 -13.39 8.97
C ALA A 40 -5.27 -12.60 10.26
N ALA A 41 -4.80 -13.08 11.43
CA ALA A 41 -5.01 -12.42 12.71
C ALA A 41 -4.42 -10.99 12.77
N ALA A 42 -3.25 -10.75 12.15
CA ALA A 42 -2.62 -9.43 12.10
C ALA A 42 -3.40 -8.43 11.22
N PHE A 43 -4.17 -8.92 10.25
CA PHE A 43 -5.00 -8.11 9.36
C PHE A 43 -6.45 -7.96 9.84
N THR A 44 -6.77 -8.43 11.05
CA THR A 44 -8.07 -8.19 11.68
C THR A 44 -8.26 -6.73 12.07
N ALA A 45 -9.51 -6.31 12.29
CA ALA A 45 -9.84 -4.99 12.82
C ALA A 45 -8.99 -4.59 14.05
N ARG A 46 -8.77 -5.55 14.95
CA ARG A 46 -7.95 -5.33 16.15
C ARG A 46 -6.47 -5.14 15.82
N GLY A 47 -5.94 -5.92 14.87
CA GLY A 47 -4.54 -5.79 14.43
C GLY A 47 -4.26 -4.44 13.77
N VAL A 48 -5.18 -4.00 12.92
CA VAL A 48 -5.12 -2.69 12.24
C VAL A 48 -5.30 -1.54 13.22
N GLU A 49 -6.26 -1.61 14.14
CA GLU A 49 -6.46 -0.51 15.10
C GLU A 49 -5.29 -0.30 16.07
N ARG A 50 -4.53 -1.35 16.37
CA ARG A 50 -3.26 -1.20 17.10
C ARG A 50 -2.25 -0.34 16.33
N ALA A 51 -2.22 -0.47 15.00
CA ALA A 51 -1.33 0.30 14.14
C ALA A 51 -1.84 1.73 13.92
N ARG A 52 -3.12 2.03 14.15
CA ARG A 52 -3.73 3.34 13.83
C ARG A 52 -2.99 4.50 14.49
N GLU A 53 -2.73 4.45 15.80
CA GLU A 53 -2.09 5.56 16.52
C GLU A 53 -0.64 5.78 16.06
N ARG A 54 0.10 4.70 15.78
CA ARG A 54 1.45 4.82 15.23
C ARG A 54 1.42 5.37 13.80
N SER A 55 0.47 4.90 13.00
CA SER A 55 0.24 5.35 11.61
C SER A 55 -0.10 6.84 11.57
N ARG A 56 -1.01 7.30 12.42
CA ARG A 56 -1.36 8.72 12.54
C ARG A 56 -0.13 9.60 12.83
N ARG A 57 0.76 9.16 13.72
CA ARG A 57 2.01 9.89 14.02
C ARG A 57 2.97 9.92 12.82
N MET A 58 3.17 8.79 12.15
CA MET A 58 4.00 8.73 10.95
C MET A 58 3.46 9.63 9.83
N LEU A 59 2.13 9.66 9.66
CA LEU A 59 1.49 10.53 8.69
C LEU A 59 1.67 12.01 9.04
N ALA A 60 1.52 12.38 10.30
CA ALA A 60 1.75 13.75 10.75
C ALA A 60 3.19 14.20 10.44
N GLU A 61 4.18 13.35 10.72
CA GLU A 61 5.59 13.61 10.40
C GLU A 61 5.79 13.85 8.89
N LEU A 62 5.23 12.99 8.02
CA LEU A 62 5.32 13.14 6.56
C LEU A 62 4.62 14.40 6.03
N VAL A 63 3.46 14.75 6.59
CA VAL A 63 2.73 15.97 6.21
C VAL A 63 3.49 17.21 6.67
N ASP A 64 4.05 17.20 7.89
CA ASP A 64 4.86 18.30 8.41
C ASP A 64 6.12 18.53 7.57
N GLU A 65 6.81 17.45 7.16
CA GLU A 65 7.97 17.53 6.25
C GLU A 65 7.57 18.15 4.90
N MET A 66 6.48 17.67 4.29
CA MET A 66 5.97 18.24 3.04
C MET A 66 5.62 19.74 3.16
N LEU A 67 5.03 20.15 4.29
CA LEU A 67 4.69 21.56 4.56
C LEU A 67 5.95 22.42 4.76
N GLN A 68 6.98 21.88 5.40
CA GLN A 68 8.26 22.57 5.64
C GLN A 68 9.04 22.81 4.34
N ASP A 69 9.03 21.84 3.43
CA ASP A 69 9.68 21.97 2.12
C ASP A 69 8.96 22.98 1.20
N GLY A 70 7.65 23.16 1.42
CA GLY A 70 6.82 24.15 0.73
C GLY A 70 6.31 23.68 -0.64
N PRO A 71 5.32 24.40 -1.23
CA PRO A 71 4.77 24.03 -2.52
C PRO A 71 5.67 24.47 -3.71
N PRO A 72 5.63 23.76 -4.85
CA PRO A 72 4.80 22.58 -5.13
C PRO A 72 5.45 21.28 -4.62
N ALA A 73 4.62 20.28 -4.34
CA ALA A 73 5.06 18.94 -3.96
C ALA A 73 4.38 17.86 -4.82
N ASP A 74 5.00 16.68 -4.93
CA ASP A 74 4.33 15.48 -5.43
C ASP A 74 3.74 14.70 -4.25
N LEU A 75 2.42 14.66 -4.13
CA LEU A 75 1.73 14.01 -3.01
C LEU A 75 2.00 12.49 -2.97
N CYS A 76 2.21 11.85 -4.14
CA CYS A 76 2.54 10.44 -4.21
C CYS A 76 3.92 10.15 -3.60
N GLU A 77 4.91 10.99 -3.92
CA GLU A 77 6.28 10.83 -3.45
C GLU A 77 6.46 11.29 -1.99
N ALA A 78 5.83 12.41 -1.62
CA ALA A 78 6.02 13.02 -0.30
C ALA A 78 5.23 12.31 0.81
N VAL A 79 4.02 11.80 0.50
CA VAL A 79 3.11 11.28 1.54
C VAL A 79 2.60 9.88 1.22
N LEU A 80 1.92 9.68 0.08
CA LEU A 80 1.11 8.47 -0.11
C LEU A 80 1.95 7.18 -0.16
N GLY A 81 3.03 7.17 -0.95
CA GLY A 81 3.93 6.02 -1.03
C GLY A 81 4.66 5.73 0.30
N PRO A 82 5.41 6.72 0.85
CA PRO A 82 6.10 6.54 2.12
C PRO A 82 5.18 6.13 3.27
N PHE A 83 3.98 6.71 3.35
CA PHE A 83 3.01 6.38 4.40
C PHE A 83 2.56 4.91 4.31
N SER A 84 2.14 4.45 3.13
CA SER A 84 1.68 3.06 2.98
C SER A 84 2.78 2.05 3.27
N VAL A 85 4.02 2.31 2.85
CA VAL A 85 5.16 1.46 3.23
C VAL A 85 5.39 1.48 4.74
N ALA A 86 5.31 2.64 5.38
CA ALA A 86 5.49 2.75 6.83
C ALA A 86 4.41 2.00 7.63
N VAL A 87 3.15 2.04 7.18
CA VAL A 87 2.04 1.30 7.81
C VAL A 87 2.21 -0.20 7.67
N VAL A 88 2.53 -0.71 6.48
CA VAL A 88 2.77 -2.15 6.32
C VAL A 88 4.00 -2.59 7.12
N CYS A 89 5.07 -1.79 7.18
CA CYS A 89 6.23 -2.09 8.04
C CYS A 89 5.83 -2.20 9.52
N GLU A 90 4.94 -1.35 10.01
CA GLU A 90 4.41 -1.43 11.37
C GLU A 90 3.63 -2.73 11.60
N LEU A 91 2.72 -3.09 10.68
CA LEU A 91 1.95 -4.33 10.75
C LEU A 91 2.85 -5.58 10.67
N MET A 92 3.89 -5.51 9.84
CA MET A 92 4.89 -6.56 9.68
C MET A 92 5.82 -6.68 10.90
N GLY A 93 5.86 -5.68 11.77
CA GLY A 93 6.77 -5.62 12.91
C GLY A 93 8.22 -5.34 12.51
N VAL A 94 8.43 -4.63 11.39
CA VAL A 94 9.74 -4.17 10.93
C VAL A 94 10.21 -3.00 11.81
N PRO A 95 11.42 -3.06 12.40
CA PRO A 95 11.98 -1.98 13.20
C PRO A 95 12.07 -0.66 12.42
N ALA A 96 11.94 0.46 13.13
CA ALA A 96 11.94 1.79 12.51
C ALA A 96 13.19 2.09 11.68
N ALA A 97 14.36 1.60 12.10
CA ALA A 97 15.63 1.81 11.42
C ALA A 97 15.68 1.16 10.02
N ASP A 98 14.90 0.11 9.78
CA ASP A 98 14.97 -0.70 8.56
C ASP A 98 13.92 -0.29 7.50
N ARG A 99 12.99 0.61 7.85
CA ARG A 99 11.87 1.01 6.97
C ARG A 99 12.30 1.68 5.68
N GLN A 100 13.34 2.50 5.72
CA GLN A 100 13.89 3.13 4.52
C GLN A 100 14.48 2.09 3.56
N GLY A 101 15.10 1.03 4.10
CA GLY A 101 15.56 -0.13 3.34
C GLY A 101 14.39 -0.86 2.67
N MET A 102 13.31 -1.11 3.42
CA MET A 102 12.08 -1.72 2.88
C MET A 102 11.50 -0.94 1.71
N HIS A 103 11.34 0.38 1.86
CA HIS A 103 10.84 1.25 0.79
C HIS A 103 11.72 1.17 -0.46
N THR A 104 13.05 1.18 -0.28
CA THR A 104 14.01 1.07 -1.38
C THR A 104 13.86 -0.26 -2.12
N TRP A 105 13.81 -1.39 -1.40
CA TRP A 105 13.61 -2.70 -2.01
C TRP A 105 12.26 -2.81 -2.70
N THR A 106 11.16 -2.37 -2.08
CA THR A 106 9.82 -2.38 -2.68
C THR A 106 9.79 -1.63 -4.01
N ARG A 107 10.36 -0.42 -4.08
CA ARG A 107 10.43 0.35 -5.34
C ARG A 107 11.26 -0.34 -6.42
N GLN A 108 12.37 -0.98 -6.05
CA GLN A 108 13.20 -1.75 -6.99
C GLN A 108 12.43 -2.95 -7.57
N ILE A 109 11.69 -3.68 -6.70
CA ILE A 109 10.89 -4.84 -7.10
C ILE A 109 9.75 -4.45 -8.05
N LEU A 110 9.10 -3.31 -7.82
CA LEU A 110 7.95 -2.86 -8.61
C LEU A 110 8.31 -2.07 -9.88
N SER A 111 9.58 -1.69 -10.05
CA SER A 111 10.02 -0.91 -11.22
C SER A 111 9.94 -1.71 -12.54
N SER A 112 9.38 -1.10 -13.59
CA SER A 112 9.04 -1.77 -14.86
C SER A 112 10.03 -1.53 -16.03
N SER A 113 11.25 -1.01 -15.76
CA SER A 113 12.29 -0.65 -16.76
C SER A 113 13.63 -1.35 -16.45
N PRO A 114 14.58 -1.52 -17.41
CA PRO A 114 15.43 -2.71 -17.55
C PRO A 114 16.31 -2.95 -16.31
N GLY A 115 15.77 -3.75 -15.39
CA GLY A 115 16.33 -3.99 -14.07
C GLY A 115 15.77 -5.26 -13.45
N ALA A 116 15.39 -6.25 -14.27
CA ALA A 116 14.95 -7.56 -13.78
C ALA A 116 15.94 -8.12 -12.75
N GLU A 117 17.25 -7.98 -13.02
CA GLU A 117 18.32 -8.36 -12.07
C GLU A 117 18.28 -7.56 -10.75
N ALA A 118 17.97 -6.26 -10.81
CA ALA A 118 17.88 -5.40 -9.62
C ALA A 118 16.64 -5.75 -8.78
N GLY A 119 15.49 -5.97 -9.42
CA GLY A 119 14.26 -6.42 -8.75
C GLY A 119 14.41 -7.82 -8.15
N GLU A 120 15.05 -8.75 -8.86
CA GLU A 120 15.38 -10.08 -8.32
C GLU A 120 16.36 -10.01 -7.14
N LYS A 121 17.38 -9.15 -7.22
CA LYS A 121 18.32 -8.90 -6.11
C LYS A 121 17.60 -8.34 -4.89
N ALA A 122 16.77 -7.31 -5.08
CA ALA A 122 15.96 -6.71 -4.03
C ALA A 122 14.99 -7.73 -3.40
N THR A 123 14.38 -8.60 -4.21
CA THR A 123 13.51 -9.68 -3.73
C THR A 123 14.28 -10.67 -2.85
N ARG A 124 15.48 -11.07 -3.27
CA ARG A 124 16.34 -11.97 -2.47
C ARG A 124 16.81 -11.32 -1.17
N GLU A 125 17.21 -10.05 -1.20
CA GLU A 125 17.66 -9.31 -0.02
C GLU A 125 16.53 -9.09 0.99
N MET A 126 15.34 -8.69 0.51
CA MET A 126 14.15 -8.57 1.36
C MET A 126 13.73 -9.94 1.93
N GLY A 127 13.82 -11.01 1.13
CA GLY A 127 13.57 -12.37 1.59
C GLY A 127 14.51 -12.81 2.71
N ALA A 128 15.82 -12.60 2.54
CA ALA A 128 16.82 -12.90 3.56
C ALA A 128 16.56 -12.12 4.87
N TYR A 129 16.23 -10.82 4.74
CA TYR A 129 15.87 -10.01 5.89
C TYR A 129 14.64 -10.57 6.64
N PHE A 130 13.58 -10.97 5.92
CA PHE A 130 12.40 -11.55 6.57
C PHE A 130 12.68 -12.93 7.16
N SER A 131 13.53 -13.75 6.53
CA SER A 131 13.99 -15.01 7.14
C SER A 131 14.66 -14.77 8.49
N ASP A 132 15.57 -13.78 8.58
CA ASP A 132 16.23 -13.43 9.83
C ASP A 132 15.22 -12.90 10.87
N LEU A 133 14.34 -11.97 10.47
CA LEU A 133 13.35 -11.37 11.36
C LEU A 133 12.36 -12.39 11.93
N ILE A 134 11.89 -13.31 11.09
CA ILE A 134 10.94 -14.37 11.47
C ILE A 134 11.65 -15.41 12.34
N GLY A 135 12.88 -15.80 12.00
CA GLY A 135 13.67 -16.74 12.78
C GLY A 135 13.96 -16.24 14.20
N LEU A 136 14.20 -14.93 14.38
CA LEU A 136 14.33 -14.31 15.70
C LEU A 136 13.05 -14.37 16.56
N ARG A 137 11.90 -14.64 15.94
CA ARG A 137 10.56 -14.67 16.57
C ARG A 137 9.99 -16.08 16.66
N GLU A 138 10.80 -17.11 16.40
CA GLU A 138 10.38 -18.50 16.52
C GLU A 138 9.86 -18.80 17.94
N GLY A 139 8.61 -19.22 18.05
CA GLY A 139 7.96 -19.47 19.34
C GLY A 139 7.57 -18.22 20.16
N GLY A 140 7.67 -17.02 19.57
CA GLY A 140 7.25 -15.78 20.21
C GLY A 140 5.72 -15.60 20.32
N THR A 141 5.29 -14.60 21.10
CA THR A 141 3.86 -14.28 21.33
C THR A 141 3.47 -12.90 20.79
N GLY A 142 4.28 -12.31 19.90
CA GLY A 142 3.97 -11.03 19.29
C GLY A 142 2.73 -11.12 18.38
N GLU A 143 2.03 -10.00 18.23
CA GLU A 143 0.79 -9.92 17.44
C GLU A 143 1.02 -9.36 16.02
N ASP A 144 2.24 -8.94 15.69
CA ASP A 144 2.63 -8.50 14.34
C ASP A 144 2.84 -9.70 13.40
N VAL A 145 2.85 -9.46 12.08
CA VAL A 145 2.89 -10.53 11.07
C VAL A 145 4.15 -11.40 11.21
N ALA A 146 5.34 -10.80 11.39
CA ALA A 146 6.57 -11.60 11.51
C ALA A 146 6.58 -12.46 12.78
N SER A 147 5.97 -12.00 13.88
CA SER A 147 5.77 -12.80 15.09
C SER A 147 4.79 -13.96 14.87
N LEU A 148 3.66 -13.71 14.19
CA LEU A 148 2.69 -14.77 13.86
C LEU A 148 3.29 -15.83 12.94
N LEU A 149 4.08 -15.40 11.95
CA LEU A 149 4.84 -16.27 11.07
C LEU A 149 5.89 -17.07 11.85
N GLY A 150 6.66 -16.44 12.74
CA GLY A 150 7.64 -17.12 13.57
C GLY A 150 7.00 -18.16 14.50
N ALA A 151 5.84 -17.86 15.06
CA ALA A 151 5.07 -18.81 15.86
C ALA A 151 4.55 -19.99 15.01
N ALA A 152 4.14 -19.76 13.76
CA ALA A 152 3.71 -20.83 12.85
C ALA A 152 4.88 -21.72 12.41
N VAL A 153 6.06 -21.13 12.17
CA VAL A 153 7.31 -21.87 11.91
C VAL A 153 7.68 -22.76 13.10
N GLY A 154 7.66 -22.22 14.33
CA GLY A 154 7.95 -22.99 15.54
C GLY A 154 6.92 -24.09 15.86
N ARG A 155 5.73 -24.05 15.25
CA ARG A 155 4.72 -25.13 15.31
C ARG A 155 4.80 -26.10 14.13
N GLU A 156 5.80 -25.95 13.27
CA GLU A 156 5.97 -26.74 12.04
C GLU A 156 4.76 -26.68 11.09
N GLU A 157 3.96 -25.61 11.16
CA GLU A 157 2.79 -25.42 10.28
C GLU A 157 3.19 -24.90 8.89
N VAL A 158 4.32 -24.18 8.84
CA VAL A 158 4.92 -23.58 7.65
C VAL A 158 6.44 -23.62 7.78
N THR A 159 7.15 -23.72 6.66
CA THR A 159 8.62 -23.59 6.65
C THR A 159 9.05 -22.13 6.73
N LEU A 160 10.30 -21.89 7.15
CA LEU A 160 10.85 -20.53 7.20
C LEU A 160 10.88 -19.87 5.82
N ASP A 161 11.20 -20.63 4.75
CA ASP A 161 11.24 -20.12 3.38
C ASP A 161 9.83 -19.72 2.88
N GLU A 162 8.81 -20.53 3.19
CA GLU A 162 7.41 -20.17 2.87
C GLU A 162 6.97 -18.92 3.64
N ALA A 163 7.34 -18.82 4.92
CA ALA A 163 6.99 -17.68 5.76
C ALA A 163 7.67 -16.38 5.30
N ALA A 164 8.97 -16.41 5.04
CA ALA A 164 9.73 -15.29 4.51
C ALA A 164 9.21 -14.86 3.14
N GLY A 165 8.86 -15.84 2.30
CA GLY A 165 8.23 -15.56 1.02
C GLY A 165 6.91 -14.82 1.17
N LEU A 166 6.00 -15.32 2.01
CA LEU A 166 4.72 -14.66 2.28
C LEU A 166 4.92 -13.24 2.82
N ALA A 167 5.91 -13.04 3.70
CA ALA A 167 6.23 -11.73 4.24
C ALA A 167 6.66 -10.74 3.15
N VAL A 168 7.49 -11.15 2.19
CA VAL A 168 7.85 -10.33 1.03
C VAL A 168 6.61 -9.93 0.22
N LEU A 169 5.70 -10.88 -0.05
CA LEU A 169 4.46 -10.60 -0.78
C LEU A 169 3.58 -9.57 -0.06
N LEU A 170 3.38 -9.75 1.25
CA LEU A 170 2.60 -8.82 2.06
C LEU A 170 3.24 -7.43 2.13
N GLN A 171 4.57 -7.36 2.24
CA GLN A 171 5.31 -6.11 2.28
C GLN A 171 5.19 -5.33 0.97
N ILE A 172 5.30 -6.00 -0.18
CA ILE A 172 5.16 -5.36 -1.50
C ILE A 172 3.70 -4.96 -1.75
N ALA A 173 2.75 -5.76 -1.25
CA ALA A 173 1.33 -5.47 -1.37
C ALA A 173 0.92 -4.17 -0.66
N GLY A 174 1.65 -3.72 0.36
CA GLY A 174 1.41 -2.44 1.03
C GLY A 174 1.45 -1.24 0.07
N GLU A 175 2.31 -1.26 -0.96
CA GLU A 175 2.41 -0.18 -1.95
C GLU A 175 1.08 0.06 -2.68
N THR A 176 0.30 -1.00 -2.89
CA THR A 176 -0.98 -0.95 -3.60
C THR A 176 -1.99 -0.04 -2.90
N VAL A 177 -1.87 0.11 -1.58
CA VAL A 177 -2.70 1.01 -0.78
C VAL A 177 -2.41 2.47 -1.13
N GLY A 178 -1.13 2.81 -1.31
CA GLY A 178 -0.70 4.15 -1.71
C GLY A 178 -1.24 4.52 -3.10
N ASP A 179 -1.25 3.55 -4.03
CA ASP A 179 -1.81 3.73 -5.38
C ASP A 179 -3.32 4.00 -5.34
N THR A 180 -4.04 3.20 -4.55
CA THR A 180 -5.47 3.35 -4.34
C THR A 180 -5.80 4.70 -3.72
N CYS A 181 -5.05 5.10 -2.69
CA CYS A 181 -5.20 6.43 -2.08
C CYS A 181 -4.87 7.54 -3.09
N GLY A 182 -3.87 7.35 -3.95
CA GLY A 182 -3.55 8.28 -5.04
C GLY A 182 -4.72 8.47 -6.01
N GLN A 183 -5.42 7.40 -6.39
CA GLN A 183 -6.64 7.52 -7.19
C GLN A 183 -7.76 8.27 -6.44
N MET A 184 -7.95 7.98 -5.16
CA MET A 184 -8.92 8.67 -4.31
C MET A 184 -8.64 10.17 -4.24
N PHE A 185 -7.39 10.57 -3.98
CA PHE A 185 -7.01 11.99 -3.95
C PHE A 185 -7.10 12.64 -5.32
N TYR A 186 -6.77 11.95 -6.41
CA TYR A 186 -7.02 12.48 -7.74
C TYR A 186 -8.50 12.80 -7.97
N VAL A 187 -9.43 11.92 -7.56
CA VAL A 187 -10.88 12.19 -7.65
C VAL A 187 -11.29 13.40 -6.77
N LEU A 188 -10.79 13.47 -5.54
CA LEU A 188 -11.09 14.59 -4.63
C LEU A 188 -10.58 15.93 -5.17
N LEU A 189 -9.36 15.97 -5.68
CA LEU A 189 -8.70 17.20 -6.16
C LEU A 189 -9.22 17.66 -7.52
N THR A 190 -9.79 16.76 -8.33
CA THR A 190 -10.45 17.10 -9.61
C THR A 190 -11.93 17.43 -9.44
N ARG A 191 -12.49 17.24 -8.24
CA ARG A 191 -13.88 17.58 -7.90
C ARG A 191 -13.93 18.45 -6.63
N PRO A 192 -13.63 19.75 -6.73
CA PRO A 192 -13.48 20.63 -5.57
C PRO A 192 -14.68 20.65 -4.61
N GLY A 193 -15.90 20.50 -5.13
CA GLY A 193 -17.11 20.41 -4.30
C GLY A 193 -17.15 19.20 -3.37
N LEU A 194 -16.53 18.07 -3.76
CA LEU A 194 -16.40 16.90 -2.88
C LEU A 194 -15.36 17.16 -1.78
N ALA A 195 -14.19 17.70 -2.14
CA ALA A 195 -13.16 18.02 -1.16
C ALA A 195 -13.67 19.04 -0.12
N GLU A 196 -14.43 20.04 -0.56
CA GLU A 196 -15.03 21.02 0.35
C GLU A 196 -16.08 20.40 1.27
N TRP A 197 -16.96 19.56 0.73
CA TRP A 197 -17.95 18.85 1.53
C TRP A 197 -17.30 17.99 2.64
N LEU A 198 -16.22 17.27 2.32
CA LEU A 198 -15.48 16.47 3.30
C LEU A 198 -14.69 17.31 4.31
N ARG A 199 -14.35 18.57 3.99
CA ARG A 199 -13.77 19.51 4.97
C ARG A 199 -14.83 19.98 5.96
N THR A 200 -16.02 20.33 5.46
CA THR A 200 -17.09 20.90 6.29
C THR A 200 -17.86 19.87 7.12
N GLU A 201 -17.89 18.60 6.68
CA GLU A 201 -18.60 17.51 7.34
C GLU A 201 -17.63 16.33 7.63
N PRO A 202 -16.79 16.41 8.70
CA PRO A 202 -15.87 15.33 9.04
C PRO A 202 -16.57 13.99 9.36
N GLU A 203 -17.81 14.04 9.87
CA GLU A 203 -18.59 12.87 10.26
C GLU A 203 -18.98 11.96 9.08
N ILE A 204 -18.99 12.47 7.85
CA ILE A 204 -19.30 11.67 6.66
C ILE A 204 -18.06 11.03 6.03
N ARG A 205 -16.85 11.42 6.44
CA ARG A 205 -15.59 10.93 5.85
C ARG A 205 -15.49 9.41 5.82
N PRO A 206 -15.83 8.65 6.89
CA PRO A 206 -15.76 7.19 6.84
C PRO A 206 -16.62 6.59 5.71
N ARG A 207 -17.85 7.09 5.55
CA ARG A 207 -18.76 6.64 4.49
C ARG A 207 -18.30 7.10 3.11
N ALA A 208 -17.77 8.31 3.00
CA ALA A 208 -17.26 8.83 1.75
C ALA A 208 -16.02 8.06 1.27
N VAL A 209 -15.12 7.68 2.20
CA VAL A 209 -13.98 6.80 1.93
C VAL A 209 -14.47 5.46 1.38
N ASP A 210 -15.44 4.82 2.04
CA ASP A 210 -16.01 3.55 1.55
C ASP A 210 -16.54 3.69 0.10
N GLU A 211 -17.20 4.81 -0.22
CA GLU A 211 -17.71 5.06 -1.58
C GLU A 211 -16.64 5.45 -2.60
N LEU A 212 -15.56 6.10 -2.16
CA LEU A 212 -14.42 6.44 -3.03
C LEU A 212 -13.57 5.21 -3.35
N LEU A 213 -13.52 4.22 -2.46
CA LEU A 213 -12.82 2.95 -2.67
C LEU A 213 -13.61 1.98 -3.57
N ARG A 214 -14.96 2.01 -3.52
CA ARG A 214 -15.84 1.11 -4.29
C ARG A 214 -15.65 1.09 -5.83
N PRO A 215 -15.48 2.22 -6.55
CA PRO A 215 -15.43 2.24 -8.01
C PRO A 215 -14.03 2.02 -8.60
N LEU A 216 -12.98 1.99 -7.78
CA LEU A 216 -11.61 1.92 -8.29
C LEU A 216 -11.33 0.48 -8.78
N PRO A 217 -10.88 0.28 -10.03
CA PRO A 217 -10.60 -1.06 -10.56
C PRO A 217 -9.34 -1.61 -9.89
N HIS A 218 -9.52 -2.24 -8.74
CA HIS A 218 -8.47 -2.98 -8.05
C HIS A 218 -8.29 -4.31 -8.77
N ARG A 219 -7.25 -4.39 -9.61
CA ARG A 219 -6.77 -5.68 -10.08
C ARG A 219 -5.92 -6.28 -8.99
N ASP A 220 -6.19 -7.55 -8.71
CA ASP A 220 -5.56 -8.34 -7.66
C ASP A 220 -4.40 -9.17 -8.27
N PRO A 221 -3.14 -8.73 -8.19
CA PRO A 221 -2.02 -9.48 -8.78
C PRO A 221 -1.66 -10.74 -7.98
N VAL A 222 -2.16 -10.91 -6.73
CA VAL A 222 -1.70 -11.98 -5.82
C VAL A 222 -2.85 -12.71 -5.08
N GLY A 223 -4.11 -12.45 -5.43
CA GLY A 223 -5.26 -13.02 -4.70
C GLY A 223 -5.40 -12.47 -3.27
N LEU A 224 -4.80 -11.31 -2.98
CA LEU A 224 -4.86 -10.64 -1.68
C LEU A 224 -6.25 -10.08 -1.39
N SER A 225 -7.05 -9.82 -2.43
CA SER A 225 -8.45 -9.42 -2.31
C SER A 225 -9.31 -10.53 -1.67
N GLU A 226 -8.86 -11.80 -1.68
CA GLU A 226 -9.51 -12.89 -0.92
C GLU A 226 -9.00 -13.05 0.52
N ILE A 227 -7.79 -12.58 0.85
CA ILE A 227 -7.25 -12.60 2.22
C ILE A 227 -7.88 -11.48 3.05
N ALA A 228 -8.05 -10.32 2.42
CA ALA A 228 -8.41 -9.10 3.11
C ALA A 228 -9.75 -8.50 2.65
N GLY A 229 -10.46 -9.15 1.73
CA GLY A 229 -11.67 -8.60 1.11
C GLY A 229 -11.34 -7.45 0.17
N GLU A 230 -12.29 -7.14 -0.69
CA GLU A 230 -12.29 -6.00 -1.63
C GLU A 230 -12.20 -4.62 -0.92
N ASN A 231 -12.11 -4.62 0.42
CA ASN A 231 -11.96 -3.50 1.36
C ASN A 231 -11.04 -3.92 2.52
N SER A 232 -9.75 -4.16 2.26
CA SER A 232 -8.84 -4.56 3.33
C SER A 232 -8.81 -3.50 4.44
N MET A 233 -8.94 -3.95 5.69
CA MET A 233 -8.94 -3.07 6.87
C MET A 233 -7.75 -2.08 6.88
N PRO A 234 -6.53 -2.45 6.44
CA PRO A 234 -5.43 -1.49 6.28
C PRO A 234 -5.73 -0.36 5.28
N VAL A 235 -6.28 -0.66 4.10
CA VAL A 235 -6.61 0.35 3.07
C VAL A 235 -7.60 1.37 3.60
N ARG A 236 -8.66 0.90 4.26
CA ARG A 236 -9.68 1.77 4.83
C ARG A 236 -9.11 2.68 5.93
N MET A 237 -8.32 2.11 6.84
CA MET A 237 -7.66 2.89 7.89
C MET A 237 -6.71 3.95 7.30
N GLU A 238 -5.87 3.56 6.34
CA GLU A 238 -4.94 4.49 5.69
C GLU A 238 -5.68 5.61 4.97
N ALA A 239 -6.72 5.28 4.20
CA ALA A 239 -7.54 6.26 3.49
C ALA A 239 -8.24 7.25 4.45
N GLU A 240 -8.82 6.76 5.55
CA GLU A 240 -9.40 7.63 6.60
C GLU A 240 -8.35 8.59 7.18
N LEU A 241 -7.19 8.04 7.61
CA LEU A 241 -6.12 8.85 8.18
C LEU A 241 -5.59 9.91 7.21
N LEU A 242 -5.40 9.52 5.94
CA LEU A 242 -4.95 10.41 4.89
C LEU A 242 -5.96 11.53 4.60
N VAL A 243 -7.24 11.20 4.49
CA VAL A 243 -8.30 12.19 4.27
C VAL A 243 -8.33 13.18 5.43
N ASP A 244 -8.27 12.71 6.68
CA ASP A 244 -8.23 13.58 7.84
C ASP A 244 -7.00 14.50 7.84
N ALA A 245 -5.81 13.93 7.70
CA ALA A 245 -4.57 14.69 7.78
C ALA A 245 -4.42 15.70 6.65
N LEU A 246 -4.77 15.35 5.41
CA LEU A 246 -4.55 16.20 4.25
C LEU A 246 -5.64 17.26 4.09
N LEU A 247 -6.91 16.94 4.43
CA LEU A 247 -7.98 17.94 4.34
C LEU A 247 -7.92 18.95 5.49
N ASP A 248 -7.54 18.53 6.69
CA ASP A 248 -7.46 19.42 7.86
C ASP A 248 -6.09 20.09 7.99
N GLY A 249 -5.01 19.37 7.67
CA GLY A 249 -3.63 19.81 7.87
C GLY A 249 -3.03 20.60 6.70
N VAL A 250 -3.64 20.56 5.51
CA VAL A 250 -3.12 21.25 4.32
C VAL A 250 -4.19 22.20 3.73
N PRO A 251 -4.31 23.43 4.28
CA PRO A 251 -5.34 24.38 3.85
C PRO A 251 -5.19 24.75 2.36
N GLY A 252 -6.27 24.64 1.59
CA GLY A 252 -6.26 25.02 0.17
C GLY A 252 -5.62 24.00 -0.78
N LEU A 253 -5.33 22.78 -0.30
CA LEU A 253 -4.80 21.69 -1.12
C LEU A 253 -5.56 21.53 -2.45
N ARG A 254 -4.82 21.62 -3.56
CA ARG A 254 -5.31 21.53 -4.95
C ARG A 254 -4.21 21.01 -5.87
N LEU A 255 -4.57 20.58 -7.08
CA LEU A 255 -3.58 20.22 -8.10
C LEU A 255 -2.72 21.43 -8.48
N ALA A 256 -1.42 21.22 -8.63
CA ALA A 256 -0.49 22.22 -9.17
C ALA A 256 -0.50 22.28 -10.71
N VAL A 257 -1.15 21.30 -11.35
CA VAL A 257 -1.26 21.17 -12.81
C VAL A 257 -2.71 20.89 -13.22
N PRO A 258 -3.10 21.13 -14.48
CA PRO A 258 -4.39 20.66 -15.01
C PRO A 258 -4.59 19.16 -14.82
N ALA A 259 -5.83 18.72 -14.63
CA ALA A 259 -6.15 17.32 -14.34
C ALA A 259 -5.69 16.36 -15.45
N GLU A 260 -5.77 16.81 -16.70
CA GLU A 260 -5.33 16.09 -17.89
C GLU A 260 -3.82 15.85 -17.98
N ASP A 261 -3.02 16.64 -17.24
CA ASP A 261 -1.56 16.56 -17.22
C ASP A 261 -1.04 15.62 -16.11
N VAL A 262 -1.92 15.14 -15.22
CA VAL A 262 -1.55 14.15 -14.21
C VAL A 262 -1.19 12.84 -14.92
N ARG A 263 0.07 12.41 -14.73
CA ARG A 263 0.58 11.18 -15.33
C ARG A 263 0.05 9.98 -14.53
N PHE A 264 -0.50 9.00 -15.23
CA PHE A 264 -0.90 7.70 -14.68
C PHE A 264 0.08 6.62 -15.13
N ARG A 265 0.39 5.68 -14.23
CA ARG A 265 1.28 4.56 -14.56
C ARG A 265 0.75 3.76 -15.74
N ARG A 266 1.65 3.41 -16.66
CA ARG A 266 1.36 2.56 -17.82
C ARG A 266 1.98 1.18 -17.61
N GLY A 267 1.24 0.12 -17.95
CA GLY A 267 1.74 -1.27 -17.88
C GLY A 267 1.72 -1.89 -16.48
N SER A 268 1.36 -1.16 -15.43
CA SER A 268 1.13 -1.71 -14.09
C SER A 268 -0.21 -2.45 -14.01
N PRO A 269 -0.31 -3.57 -13.26
CA PRO A 269 -1.58 -4.22 -12.98
C PRO A 269 -2.53 -3.30 -12.20
N ILE A 270 -1.99 -2.43 -11.35
CA ILE A 270 -2.73 -1.49 -10.50
C ILE A 270 -2.67 -0.11 -11.13
N ARG A 271 -3.85 0.50 -11.32
CA ARG A 271 -3.95 1.87 -11.82
C ARG A 271 -3.61 2.85 -10.70
N GLY A 272 -3.05 3.99 -11.04
CA GLY A 272 -2.75 5.04 -10.08
C GLY A 272 -1.98 6.19 -10.74
N PRO A 273 -2.05 7.40 -10.18
CA PRO A 273 -1.15 8.47 -10.57
C PRO A 273 0.30 8.01 -10.35
N GLU A 274 1.15 8.24 -11.35
CA GLU A 274 2.60 8.09 -11.23
C GLU A 274 3.16 9.20 -10.33
N ALA A 275 2.61 10.40 -10.49
CA ALA A 275 2.88 11.59 -9.70
C ALA A 275 1.56 12.34 -9.52
N LEU A 276 1.37 12.97 -8.37
CA LEU A 276 0.21 13.80 -8.08
C LEU A 276 0.69 15.19 -7.62
N PRO A 277 1.03 16.08 -8.57
CA PRO A 277 1.55 17.41 -8.26
C PRO A 277 0.48 18.27 -7.58
N VAL A 278 0.79 18.76 -6.39
CA VAL A 278 -0.10 19.57 -5.55
C VAL A 278 0.54 20.88 -5.11
N THR A 279 -0.32 21.83 -4.79
CA THR A 279 0.01 23.09 -4.13
C THR A 279 -1.05 23.36 -3.08
N TRP A 280 -0.73 24.21 -2.11
CA TRP A 280 -1.64 24.72 -1.10
C TRP A 280 -1.52 26.24 -1.01
#